data_AF-A0A2S5R9H9-F1
#
_entry.id   AF-A0A2S5R9H9-F1
#
_cell.length_a   1.000
_cell.length_b   1.000
_cell.length_c   1.000
_cell.angle_alpha   90.00
_cell.angle_beta   90.00
_cell.angle_gamma   90.00
#
_symmetry.space_group_name_H-M   'P 1'
#
loop_
_entity.id
_entity.type
_entity.pdbx_description
1 polymer ?
#
loop_
_entity_poly.entity_id
_entity_poly.type
_entity_poly.pdbx_seq_one_letter_code
_entity_poly.pdbx_strand_id
1 'polypeptide(L)'
;MDFLLILMMGVALGYYTVCRVPSVFHAPLMSLTNGVSSICILVILEKGTEMVPKSLEGFWILVCATVMILCLNIVGGFDITQRMISFFYPAGPQETFLSTLKKWGVFFASGVCAFLMVGLGAVMIEKLRIYVSV
;
A
#
# COMPACT_ATOMS: atom_id res chain seq x y z
N MET A 1 -23.92 6.57 -16.28
CA MET A 1 -23.19 6.94 -17.52
C MET A 1 -22.00 7.84 -17.19
N ASP A 2 -21.54 7.85 -15.93
CA ASP A 2 -20.67 8.91 -15.39
C ASP A 2 -19.20 8.46 -15.24
N PHE A 3 -18.93 7.16 -15.11
CA PHE A 3 -17.56 6.64 -15.01
C PHE A 3 -16.71 6.88 -16.26
N LEU A 4 -17.32 6.82 -17.45
CA LEU A 4 -16.63 7.10 -18.71
C LEU A 4 -16.21 8.57 -18.80
N LEU A 5 -17.06 9.49 -18.34
CA LEU A 5 -16.71 10.92 -18.25
C LEU A 5 -15.59 11.16 -17.24
N ILE A 6 -15.66 10.55 -16.05
CA ILE A 6 -14.60 10.64 -15.03
C ILE A 6 -13.28 10.07 -15.56
N LEU A 7 -13.32 8.93 -16.25
CA LEU A 7 -12.15 8.31 -16.86
C LEU A 7 -11.53 9.23 -17.93
N MET A 8 -12.34 9.75 -18.85
CA MET A 8 -11.85 10.63 -19.92
C MET A 8 -11.26 11.94 -19.37
N MET A 9 -11.93 12.57 -18.40
CA MET A 9 -11.40 13.75 -17.72
C MET A 9 -10.12 13.45 -16.94
N GLY A 10 -10.06 12.33 -16.22
CA GLY A 10 -8.88 11.91 -15.48
C GLY A 10 -7.66 11.67 -16.38
N VAL A 11 -7.84 10.99 -17.51
CA VAL A 11 -6.77 10.75 -18.49
C VAL A 11 -6.31 12.07 -19.11
N ALA A 12 -7.24 12.94 -19.51
CA ALA A 12 -6.90 14.25 -20.08
C ALA A 12 -6.10 15.12 -19.09
N LEU A 13 -6.52 15.15 -17.82
CA LEU A 13 -5.83 15.87 -16.75
C LEU A 13 -4.43 15.27 -16.47
N GLY A 14 -4.33 13.95 -16.42
CA GLY A 14 -3.06 13.22 -16.24
C GLY A 14 -2.06 13.51 -17.36
N TYR A 15 -2.51 13.49 -18.61
CA TYR A 15 -1.67 13.86 -19.76
C TYR A 15 -1.18 15.31 -19.67
N TYR A 16 -2.10 16.25 -19.41
CA TYR A 16 -1.76 17.67 -19.34
C TYR A 16 -0.75 18.00 -18.23
N THR A 17 -0.87 17.32 -17.09
CA THR A 17 0.01 17.51 -15.92
C THR A 17 1.38 16.86 -16.11
N VAL A 18 1.44 15.60 -16.55
CA VAL A 18 2.72 14.88 -16.71
C VAL A 18 3.56 15.45 -17.86
N CYS A 19 2.95 15.90 -18.96
CA CYS A 19 3.71 16.46 -20.09
C CYS A 19 4.41 17.79 -19.80
N ARG A 20 4.10 18.47 -18.67
CA ARG A 20 4.67 19.77 -18.30
C ARG A 20 5.73 19.71 -17.20
N VAL A 21 6.12 18.51 -16.78
CA VAL A 21 7.14 18.36 -15.73
C VAL A 21 8.55 18.59 -16.30
N PRO A 22 9.46 19.26 -15.55
CA PRO A 22 10.87 19.35 -15.94
C PRO A 22 11.52 17.96 -16.02
N SER A 23 12.52 17.79 -16.90
CA SER A 23 13.21 16.51 -17.10
C SER A 23 13.83 15.92 -15.82
N VAL A 24 14.24 16.81 -14.92
CA VAL A 24 14.81 16.53 -13.61
C VAL A 24 13.84 15.74 -12.71
N PHE A 25 12.53 15.86 -12.93
CA PHE A 25 11.51 15.19 -12.14
C PHE A 25 11.04 13.85 -12.71
N HIS A 26 11.56 13.37 -13.86
CA HIS A 26 11.12 12.08 -14.40
C HIS A 26 11.40 10.90 -13.47
N ALA A 27 12.58 10.84 -12.84
CA ALA A 27 12.92 9.78 -11.89
C ALA A 27 12.11 9.86 -10.57
N PRO A 28 11.96 11.05 -9.93
CA PRO A 28 11.03 11.21 -8.80
C PRO A 28 9.59 10.84 -9.14
N LEU A 29 9.09 11.25 -10.31
CA LEU A 29 7.73 10.96 -10.77
C LEU A 29 7.55 9.46 -11.03
N MET A 30 8.57 8.78 -11.55
CA MET A 30 8.55 7.32 -11.74
C MET A 30 8.42 6.58 -10.40
N SER A 31 9.15 7.01 -9.37
CA SER A 31 9.02 6.42 -8.03
C SER A 31 7.65 6.69 -7.40
N LEU A 32 7.13 7.91 -7.55
CA LEU A 32 5.84 8.31 -7.00
C LEU A 32 4.69 7.53 -7.63
N THR A 33 4.69 7.41 -8.96
CA THR A 33 3.63 6.69 -9.69
C THR A 33 3.61 5.20 -9.36
N ASN A 34 4.76 4.60 -9.03
CA ASN A 34 4.81 3.23 -8.51
C ASN A 34 4.05 3.09 -7.16
N GLY A 35 4.28 4.01 -6.22
CA GLY A 35 3.56 4.02 -4.94
C GLY A 35 2.05 4.25 -5.09
N VAL A 36 1.64 5.19 -5.96
CA VAL A 36 0.22 5.50 -6.20
C VAL A 36 -0.53 4.34 -6.87
N SER A 37 0.12 3.59 -7.77
CA SER A 37 -0.52 2.48 -8.50
C SER A 37 -1.11 1.41 -7.57
N SER A 38 -0.52 1.22 -6.40
CA SER A 38 -0.93 0.24 -5.40
C SER A 38 -2.30 0.56 -4.77
N ILE A 39 -2.70 1.83 -4.76
CA ILE A 39 -4.00 2.28 -4.20
C ILE A 39 -5.16 1.69 -5.02
N CYS A 40 -5.01 1.57 -6.34
CA CYS A 40 -6.03 0.95 -7.19
C CYS A 40 -6.31 -0.50 -6.77
N ILE A 41 -5.25 -1.26 -6.46
CA ILE A 41 -5.38 -2.65 -6.01
C ILE A 41 -6.06 -2.70 -4.63
N LEU A 42 -5.77 -1.76 -3.72
CA LEU A 42 -6.43 -1.68 -2.41
C LEU A 42 -7.95 -1.51 -2.55
N VAL A 43 -8.40 -0.59 -3.41
CA VAL A 43 -9.82 -0.31 -3.63
C VAL A 43 -10.54 -1.51 -4.26
N ILE A 44 -9.87 -2.20 -5.20
CA ILE A 44 -10.42 -3.42 -5.80
C ILE A 44 -10.50 -4.53 -4.75
N LEU A 45 -9.47 -4.68 -3.92
CA LEU A 45 -9.43 -5.69 -2.87
C LEU A 45 -10.53 -5.46 -1.83
N GLU A 46 -10.71 -4.21 -1.38
CA GLU A 46 -11.78 -3.81 -0.45
C GLU A 46 -13.15 -4.26 -0.97
N LYS A 47 -13.53 -3.84 -2.19
CA LYS A 47 -14.80 -4.24 -2.80
C LYS A 47 -14.89 -5.74 -3.10
N GLY A 48 -13.78 -6.37 -3.47
CA GLY A 48 -13.71 -7.80 -3.79
C GLY A 48 -13.95 -8.69 -2.56
N THR A 49 -13.54 -8.23 -1.38
CA THR A 49 -13.76 -8.98 -0.13
C THR A 49 -15.21 -9.04 0.32
N GLU A 50 -16.09 -8.15 -0.16
CA GLU A 50 -17.53 -8.16 0.17
C GLU A 50 -18.24 -9.42 -0.33
N MET A 51 -17.74 -10.01 -1.43
CA MET A 51 -18.35 -11.19 -2.06
C MET A 51 -17.84 -12.52 -1.50
N VAL A 52 -16.86 -12.50 -0.59
CA VAL A 52 -16.20 -13.72 -0.11
C VAL A 52 -16.70 -14.13 1.28
N PRO A 53 -17.19 -15.37 1.46
CA PRO A 53 -17.65 -15.83 2.75
C PRO A 53 -16.51 -15.85 3.78
N LYS A 54 -16.84 -15.43 5.01
CA LYS A 54 -15.89 -15.34 6.13
C LYS A 54 -15.27 -16.68 6.54
N SER A 55 -15.93 -17.79 6.21
CA SER A 55 -15.49 -19.16 6.53
C SER A 55 -14.27 -19.63 5.76
N LEU A 56 -13.81 -18.90 4.74
CA LEU A 56 -12.62 -19.25 3.96
C LEU A 56 -11.35 -18.70 4.62
N GLU A 57 -10.91 -19.31 5.72
CA GLU A 57 -9.75 -18.84 6.52
C GLU A 57 -8.49 -18.59 5.67
N GLY A 58 -8.18 -19.48 4.73
CA GLY A 58 -7.02 -19.34 3.83
C GLY A 58 -7.08 -18.10 2.92
N PHE A 59 -8.28 -17.65 2.55
CA PHE A 59 -8.45 -16.44 1.73
C PHE A 59 -8.14 -15.18 2.53
N TRP A 60 -8.58 -15.09 3.78
CA TRP A 60 -8.36 -13.91 4.63
C TRP A 60 -6.88 -13.71 4.98
N ILE A 61 -6.15 -14.81 5.17
CA ILE A 61 -4.68 -14.78 5.34
C ILE A 61 -4.03 -14.18 4.07
N LEU A 62 -4.48 -14.59 2.88
CA LEU A 62 -3.96 -14.09 1.60
C LEU A 62 -4.29 -12.61 1.36
N VAL A 63 -5.52 -12.19 1.68
CA VAL A 63 -5.95 -10.78 1.63
C VAL A 63 -5.06 -9.94 2.53
N CYS A 64 -4.86 -10.35 3.77
CA CYS A 64 -4.10 -9.59 4.74
C CYS A 64 -2.60 -9.55 4.37
N ALA A 65 -2.03 -10.62 3.82
CA ALA A 65 -0.68 -10.62 3.25
C ALA A 65 -0.56 -9.69 2.02
N THR A 66 -1.59 -9.65 1.18
CA THR A 66 -1.64 -8.76 0.01
C THR A 66 -1.65 -7.29 0.45
N VAL A 67 -2.47 -6.93 1.44
CA VAL A 67 -2.49 -5.57 2.02
C VAL A 67 -1.12 -5.17 2.56
N MET A 68 -0.42 -6.08 3.26
CA MET A 68 0.93 -5.82 3.76
C MET A 68 1.92 -5.49 2.64
N ILE A 69 1.92 -6.28 1.56
CA ILE A 69 2.78 -6.03 0.39
C ILE A 69 2.43 -4.69 -0.27
N LEU A 70 1.14 -4.36 -0.33
CA LEU A 70 0.65 -3.14 -0.94
C LEU A 70 1.06 -1.91 -0.12
N CYS A 71 1.00 -1.98 1.21
CA CYS A 71 1.51 -0.97 2.11
C CYS A 71 3.01 -0.74 1.93
N LEU A 72 3.81 -1.80 1.76
CA LEU A 72 5.24 -1.66 1.47
C LEU A 72 5.49 -0.87 0.18
N ASN A 73 4.72 -1.12 -0.88
CA ASN A 73 4.88 -0.41 -2.14
C ASN A 73 4.45 1.07 -2.02
N ILE A 74 3.32 1.35 -1.35
CA ILE A 74 2.88 2.73 -1.10
C ILE A 74 3.95 3.48 -0.31
N VAL A 75 4.24 3.04 0.91
CA VAL A 75 5.15 3.78 1.79
C VAL A 75 6.56 3.84 1.16
N GLY A 76 6.99 2.79 0.45
CA GLY A 76 8.33 2.69 -0.11
C GLY A 76 8.49 3.63 -1.30
N GLY A 77 7.49 3.69 -2.17
CA GLY A 77 7.42 4.65 -3.27
C GLY A 77 7.47 6.09 -2.77
N PHE A 78 6.75 6.42 -1.68
CA PHE A 78 6.76 7.76 -1.08
C PHE A 78 8.10 8.10 -0.39
N ASP A 79 8.70 7.19 0.38
CA ASP A 79 9.98 7.43 1.07
C ASP A 79 11.14 7.61 0.07
N ILE A 80 11.19 6.80 -0.99
CA ILE A 80 12.18 6.97 -2.07
C ILE A 80 11.98 8.32 -2.77
N THR A 81 10.74 8.70 -3.04
CA THR A 81 10.42 10.00 -3.66
C THR A 81 10.85 11.17 -2.77
N GLN A 82 10.62 11.09 -1.45
CA GLN A 82 11.06 12.12 -0.51
C GLN A 82 12.59 12.28 -0.50
N ARG A 83 13.34 11.18 -0.58
CA ARG A 83 14.81 11.23 -0.71
C ARG A 83 15.24 11.88 -2.02
N MET A 84 14.57 11.55 -3.12
CA MET A 84 14.88 12.16 -4.42
C MET A 84 14.61 13.66 -4.42
N ILE A 85 13.53 14.11 -3.76
CA ILE A 85 13.16 15.53 -3.68
C ILE A 85 14.03 16.30 -2.68
N SER A 86 14.53 15.67 -1.62
CA SER A 86 15.38 16.34 -0.61
C SER A 86 16.73 16.81 -1.15
N PHE A 87 17.16 16.32 -2.32
CA PHE A 87 18.32 16.84 -3.04
C PHE A 87 18.07 18.24 -3.65
N PHE A 88 16.82 18.60 -3.96
CA PHE A 88 16.47 19.93 -4.48
C PHE A 88 16.22 20.94 -3.35
N TYR A 89 15.80 20.45 -2.18
CA TYR A 89 15.52 21.27 -1.01
C TYR A 89 16.19 20.64 0.22
N PRO A 90 17.46 20.97 0.50
CA PRO A 90 18.16 20.44 1.65
C PRO A 90 17.55 20.97 2.95
N ALA A 91 16.58 20.22 3.48
CA ALA A 91 15.97 20.46 4.78
C ALA A 91 16.47 19.37 5.74
N GLY A 92 17.42 19.72 6.61
CA GLY A 92 17.91 18.88 7.70
C GLY A 92 18.88 17.75 7.31
N PRO A 93 19.40 16.99 8.31
CA PRO A 93 20.32 15.88 8.08
C PRO A 93 19.67 14.80 7.20
N GLN A 94 20.32 14.44 6.10
CA GLN A 94 19.83 13.35 5.24
C GLN A 94 19.88 12.02 6.00
N GLU A 95 18.73 11.36 6.08
CA GLU A 95 18.60 10.01 6.63
C GLU A 95 19.48 9.03 5.86
N THR A 96 20.44 8.43 6.56
CA THR A 96 21.31 7.41 5.98
C THR A 96 20.47 6.20 5.57
N PHE A 97 20.90 5.47 4.53
CA PHE A 97 20.25 4.23 4.12
C PHE A 97 20.06 3.24 5.28
N LEU A 98 21.02 3.18 6.21
CA LEU A 98 20.96 2.31 7.39
C LEU A 98 19.90 2.74 8.42
N SER A 99 19.73 4.05 8.67
CA SER A 99 18.70 4.55 9.60
C SER A 99 17.31 4.29 9.02
N THR A 100 17.21 4.41 7.71
CA THR A 100 16.03 4.10 6.93
C THR A 100 15.70 2.63 7.03
N LEU A 101 16.63 1.75 6.65
CA LEU A 101 16.42 0.30 6.76
C LEU A 101 16.04 -0.12 8.17
N LYS A 102 16.60 0.51 9.23
CA LYS A 102 16.19 0.25 10.61
C LYS A 102 14.75 0.67 10.89
N LYS A 103 14.34 1.88 10.51
CA LYS A 103 12.94 2.36 10.68
C LYS A 103 11.96 1.46 9.94
N TRP A 104 12.30 1.13 8.70
CA TRP A 104 11.54 0.23 7.84
C TRP A 104 11.47 -1.19 8.38
N GLY A 105 12.58 -1.71 8.91
CA GLY A 105 12.64 -3.01 9.55
C GLY A 105 11.79 -3.08 10.81
N VAL A 106 11.79 -2.04 11.64
CA VAL A 106 10.95 -1.96 12.85
C VAL A 106 9.46 -1.84 12.49
N PHE A 107 9.12 -1.01 11.51
CA PHE A 107 7.74 -0.88 11.00
C PHE A 107 7.23 -2.19 10.39
N PHE A 108 8.06 -2.88 9.61
CA PHE A 108 7.66 -4.15 9.00
C PHE A 108 7.54 -5.27 10.04
N ALA A 109 8.50 -5.36 10.97
CA ALA A 109 8.46 -6.34 12.04
C ALA A 109 7.23 -6.16 12.95
N SER A 110 6.86 -4.91 13.27
CA SER A 110 5.63 -4.64 14.04
C SER A 110 4.38 -5.00 13.24
N GLY A 111 4.35 -4.72 11.94
CA GLY A 111 3.25 -5.12 11.06
C GLY A 111 3.08 -6.65 10.94
N VAL A 112 4.18 -7.39 10.79
CA VAL A 112 4.14 -8.87 10.76
C VAL A 112 3.71 -9.44 12.12
N CYS A 113 4.16 -8.85 13.23
CA CYS A 113 3.72 -9.24 14.56
C CYS A 113 2.21 -9.01 14.75
N ALA A 114 1.70 -7.86 14.33
CA ALA A 114 0.27 -7.55 14.36
C ALA A 114 -0.53 -8.51 13.45
N PHE A 115 -0.02 -8.83 12.26
CA PHE A 115 -0.61 -9.81 11.35
C PHE A 115 -0.76 -11.19 12.01
N LEU A 116 0.31 -11.69 12.64
CA LEU A 116 0.27 -12.98 13.32
C LEU A 116 -0.71 -12.98 14.50
N MET A 117 -0.72 -11.90 15.29
CA MET A 117 -1.66 -11.73 16.41
C MET A 117 -3.12 -11.72 15.97
N VAL A 118 -3.46 -10.90 14.97
CA VAL A 118 -4.84 -10.78 14.47
C VAL A 118 -5.28 -12.05 13.74
N GLY A 119 -4.40 -12.62 12.90
CA GLY A 119 -4.67 -13.85 12.17
C GLY A 119 -4.91 -15.06 13.08
N LEU A 120 -4.04 -15.27 14.08
CA LEU A 120 -4.22 -16.34 15.06
C LEU A 120 -5.46 -16.10 15.93
N GLY A 121 -5.72 -14.86 16.33
CA GLY A 121 -6.90 -14.50 17.11
C GLY A 121 -8.20 -14.78 16.37
N ALA A 122 -8.29 -14.42 15.09
CA ALA A 122 -9.46 -14.69 14.26
C ALA A 122 -9.70 -16.20 14.09
N VAL A 123 -8.65 -16.99 13.82
CA VAL A 123 -8.75 -18.46 13.69
C VAL A 123 -9.17 -19.11 15.01
N MET A 124 -8.60 -18.68 16.14
CA MET A 124 -8.98 -19.21 17.46
C MET A 124 -10.44 -18.90 17.80
N ILE A 125 -10.94 -17.70 17.50
CA ILE A 125 -12.33 -17.32 17.72
C ILE A 125 -13.27 -18.18 16.87
N GLU A 126 -12.92 -18.45 15.61
CA GLU A 126 -13.72 -19.31 14.71
C GLU A 126 -13.78 -20.75 15.26
N LYS A 127 -12.65 -21.30 15.70
CA LYS A 127 -12.57 -22.63 16.34
C LYS A 127 -13.38 -22.70 17.64
N LEU A 128 -13.31 -21.66 18.47
CA LEU A 128 -14.06 -21.57 19.72
C LEU A 128 -15.57 -21.46 19.45
N ARG A 129 -15.98 -20.70 18.43
CA ARG A 129 -17.37 -20.58 17.99
C ARG A 129 -17.93 -21.94 17.55
N ILE A 130 -17.18 -22.70 16.75
CA ILE A 130 -17.58 -24.04 16.32
C ILE A 130 -17.74 -24.98 17.53
N TYR A 131 -16.82 -24.93 18.49
CA TYR A 131 -16.86 -25.78 19.69
C TYR A 131 -18.02 -25.45 20.63
N VAL A 132 -18.39 -24.17 20.77
CA VAL A 132 -19.52 -23.72 21.60
C VAL A 132 -20.88 -23.96 20.93
N SER A 133 -20.93 -24.08 19.60
CA SER A 133 -22.15 -24.34 18.83
C SER A 133 -22.52 -25.83 18.68
N VAL A 134 -21.72 -26.75 19.25
CA VAL A 134 -21.96 -28.19 19.33
C VAL A 134 -22.41 -28.55 20.75
#